data_AF-A0A8J3TUB0-F1
#
_entry.id   AF-A0A8J3TUB0-F1
#
_cell.length_a   1.000
_cell.length_b   1.000
_cell.length_c   1.000
_cell.angle_alpha   90.00
_cell.angle_beta   90.00
_cell.angle_gamma   90.00
#
_symmetry.space_group_name_H-M   'P 1'
#
loop_
_entity.id
_entity.type
_entity.pdbx_description
1 polymer ?
#
loop_
_entity_poly.entity_id
_entity_poly.type
_entity_poly.pdbx_seq_one_letter_code
_entity_poly.pdbx_strand_id
1 'polypeptide(L)' 'MLTGVYKNMNLGVVSLTFRCRPIGGEPRPSDEALESTWLTLDEVKQRMPEARGIRIMDALREDGPFVRVHDGTRLL' A
#
# COMPACT_ATOMS: atom_id res chain seq x y z
N MET A 1 -6.00 -3.73 11.75
CA MET A 1 -6.65 -2.43 12.02
C MET A 1 -6.58 -1.57 10.76
N LEU A 2 -7.58 -0.74 10.46
CA LEU A 2 -7.52 0.23 9.36
C LEU A 2 -6.42 1.26 9.66
N THR A 3 -5.47 1.43 8.75
CA THR A 3 -4.36 2.37 8.89
C THR A 3 -4.40 3.50 7.87
N GLY A 4 -5.19 3.40 6.80
CA GLY A 4 -5.38 4.55 5.93
C GLY A 4 -6.41 4.39 4.82
N VAL A 5 -6.78 5.54 4.26
CA VAL A 5 -7.72 5.76 3.18
C VAL A 5 -7.04 6.61 2.10
N TYR A 6 -6.89 6.05 0.90
CA TYR A 6 -6.13 6.66 -0.19
C TYR A 6 -7.04 6.84 -1.40
N LYS A 7 -7.22 8.09 -1.83
CA LYS A 7 -8.24 8.47 -2.81
C LYS A 7 -7.58 8.85 -4.14
N ASN A 8 -7.89 8.11 -5.20
CA ASN A 8 -7.63 8.55 -6.56
C ASN A 8 -8.92 9.11 -7.16
N MET A 9 -9.10 10.42 -7.04
CA MET A 9 -10.35 11.07 -7.50
C MET A 9 -10.40 11.26 -9.02
N ASN A 10 -9.27 11.22 -9.71
CA ASN A 10 -9.25 11.19 -11.18
C ASN A 10 -9.92 9.93 -11.73
N LEU A 11 -9.87 8.83 -10.97
CA LEU A 11 -10.49 7.56 -11.30
C LEU A 11 -11.75 7.26 -10.47
N GLY A 12 -12.10 8.11 -9.50
CA GLY A 12 -13.23 7.87 -8.58
C GLY A 12 -13.03 6.68 -7.62
N VAL A 13 -11.79 6.30 -7.32
CA VAL A 13 -11.46 5.10 -6.52
C VAL A 13 -10.96 5.45 -5.13
N VAL A 14 -11.40 4.67 -4.13
CA VAL A 14 -10.90 4.73 -2.75
C VAL A 14 -10.28 3.39 -2.38
N SER A 15 -9.02 3.42 -1.92
CA SER A 15 -8.34 2.25 -1.35
C SER A 15 -8.30 2.34 0.18
N LEU A 16 -8.63 1.25 0.86
CA LEU A 16 -8.52 1.11 2.31
C LEU A 16 -7.36 0.18 2.65
N THR A 17 -6.49 0.59 3.56
CA THR A 17 -5.32 -0.21 3.98
C THR A 17 -5.49 -0.71 5.40
N PHE A 18 -5.32 -2.02 5.58
CA PHE A 18 -5.34 -2.68 6.88
C PHE A 18 -3.98 -3.29 7.18
N ARG A 19 -3.45 -3.03 8.39
CA ARG A 19 -2.25 -3.72 8.87
C ARG A 19 -2.62 -5.11 9.39
N CYS A 20 -1.95 -6.12 8.85
CA CYS A 20 -2.09 -7.53 9.17
C CYS A 20 -0.73 -8.12 9.56
N ARG A 21 -0.75 -9.26 10.26
CA ARG A 21 0.44 -10.05 10.57
C ARG A 21 0.35 -11.38 9.82
N PRO A 22 1.38 -11.79 9.05
CA PRO A 22 1.39 -13.12 8.47
C PRO A 22 1.43 -14.18 9.57
N ILE A 23 0.65 -15.24 9.39
CA ILE A 23 0.59 -16.40 10.31
C ILE A 23 1.23 -17.66 9.70
N GLY A 24 1.48 -17.67 8.39
CA GLY A 24 2.10 -18.76 7.63
C GLY A 24 1.87 -18.61 6.13
N GLY A 25 2.46 -19.53 5.36
CA GLY A 25 2.41 -19.53 3.88
C GLY A 25 3.53 -18.72 3.23
N GLU A 26 3.77 -18.99 1.95
CA GLU A 26 4.76 -18.28 1.13
C GLU A 26 4.09 -17.51 -0.01
N PRO A 27 4.60 -16.32 -0.39
CA PRO A 27 4.14 -15.58 -1.54
C PRO A 27 4.20 -16.44 -2.82
N ARG A 28 3.13 -16.40 -3.61
CA ARG A 28 3.03 -17.12 -4.89
C ARG A 28 2.23 -16.31 -5.91
N PRO A 29 2.48 -16.51 -7.21
CA PRO A 29 1.64 -15.94 -8.28
C PRO A 29 0.18 -16.38 -8.20
N SER A 30 -0.68 -15.64 -8.89
CA SER A 30 -2.09 -15.95 -9.11
C SER A 30 -2.51 -15.53 -10.52
N ASP A 31 -3.77 -15.80 -10.90
CA ASP A 31 -4.33 -15.33 -12.18
C ASP A 31 -4.32 -13.80 -12.31
N GLU A 32 -4.27 -13.07 -11.19
CA GLU A 32 -4.21 -11.61 -11.14
C GLU A 32 -2.76 -11.08 -10.98
N ALA A 33 -1.89 -11.82 -10.29
CA ALA A 33 -0.53 -11.37 -9.94
C ALA A 33 0.55 -12.28 -10.52
N LEU A 34 1.36 -11.72 -11.44
CA LEU A 34 2.49 -12.43 -12.07
C LEU A 34 3.60 -12.82 -11.08
N GLU A 35 3.81 -12.02 -10.03
CA GLU A 35 4.81 -12.25 -8.99
C GLU A 35 4.27 -11.76 -7.65
N SER A 36 4.64 -12.45 -6.57
CA SER A 36 4.41 -12.01 -5.20
C SER A 36 5.67 -12.29 -4.40
N THR A 37 6.15 -11.29 -3.65
CA THR A 37 7.42 -11.37 -2.91
C THR A 37 7.38 -10.48 -1.68
N TRP A 38 8.27 -10.76 -0.72
CA TRP A 38 8.48 -9.92 0.44
C TRP A 38 9.47 -8.81 0.10
N LEU A 39 9.20 -7.59 0.56
CA LEU A 39 10.05 -6.42 0.35
C LEU A 39 10.43 -5.78 1.68
N THR A 40 11.67 -5.32 1.76
CA THR A 40 12.12 -4.36 2.77
C THR A 40 11.55 -2.97 2.49
N LEU A 41 11.58 -2.09 3.49
CA LEU A 41 11.08 -0.72 3.33
C LEU A 41 11.88 0.11 2.33
N ASP A 42 13.18 -0.16 2.19
CA ASP A 42 13.99 0.58 1.23
C ASP A 42 13.73 0.10 -0.21
N GLU A 43 13.50 -1.20 -0.42
CA GLU A 43 13.04 -1.72 -1.70
C GLU A 43 11.66 -1.15 -2.08
N VAL A 44 10.74 -1.03 -1.11
CA VAL A 44 9.44 -0.36 -1.32
C VAL A 44 9.63 1.07 -1.83
N LYS A 45 10.49 1.86 -1.18
CA LYS A 45 10.76 3.26 -1.59
C LYS A 45 11.40 3.35 -2.97
N GLN A 46 12.24 2.40 -3.34
CA GLN A 46 12.93 2.39 -4.63
C GLN A 46 12.05 1.90 -5.78
N ARG A 47 11.21 0.89 -5.53
CA ARG A 47 10.45 0.18 -6.57
C ARG A 47 9.03 0.68 -6.77
N MET A 48 8.41 1.27 -5.74
CA MET A 48 6.99 1.63 -5.80
C MET A 48 6.79 3.12 -6.11
N PRO A 49 5.80 3.47 -6.93
CA PRO A 49 5.33 4.85 -7.02
C PRO A 49 4.92 5.36 -5.64
N GLU A 50 5.18 6.64 -5.36
CA GLU A 50 4.92 7.29 -4.08
C GLU A 50 3.49 7.01 -3.57
N ALA A 51 2.49 7.14 -4.44
CA ALA A 51 1.07 6.91 -4.11
C ALA A 51 0.76 5.51 -3.57
N ARG A 52 1.57 4.50 -3.91
CA ARG A 52 1.44 3.12 -3.39
C ARG A 52 2.38 2.88 -2.21
N GLY A 53 3.63 3.34 -2.30
CA GLY A 53 4.63 3.15 -1.25
C GLY A 53 4.23 3.81 0.08
N ILE A 54 3.64 5.01 0.04
CA ILE A 54 3.21 5.72 1.24
C ILE A 54 2.21 4.90 2.07
N ARG A 55 1.39 4.06 1.42
CA ARG A 55 0.38 3.23 2.09
C ARG A 55 1.01 2.25 3.08
N ILE A 56 2.20 1.73 2.71
CA ILE A 56 2.99 0.82 3.54
C ILE A 56 3.64 1.60 4.68
N MET A 57 4.25 2.75 4.38
CA MET A 57 4.92 3.59 5.38
C MET A 57 3.95 4.07 6.47
N ASP A 58 2.78 4.56 6.06
CA ASP A 58 1.70 4.97 6.96
C ASP A 58 1.19 3.79 7.79
N ALA A 59 1.07 2.59 7.22
CA ALA A 59 0.59 1.42 7.94
C ALA A 59 1.52 0.95 9.07
N LEU A 60 2.79 1.35 9.05
CA LEU A 60 3.73 1.04 10.12
C LEU A 60 3.69 2.02 11.28
N ARG A 61 3.08 3.19 11.09
CA ARG A 61 2.92 4.21 12.13
C ARG A 61 1.69 3.94 12.99
N GLU A 62 1.71 4.47 14.21
CA GLU A 62 0.64 4.29 15.19
C GLU A 62 -0.38 5.43 15.19
N ASP A 63 -0.08 6.55 14.53
CA ASP A 63 -0.90 7.77 14.50
C ASP A 63 -1.88 7.85 13.32
N GLY A 64 -2.29 6.69 12.79
CA GLY A 64 -3.34 6.58 11.77
C GLY A 64 -4.77 6.56 12.34
N PRO A 65 -5.81 6.39 11.49
CA PRO A 65 -5.71 6.14 10.07
C PRO A 65 -5.41 7.41 9.25
N PHE A 66 -4.49 7.30 8.29
CA PHE A 66 -4.12 8.39 7.40
C PHE A 66 -5.14 8.55 6.27
N VAL A 67 -5.45 9.79 5.87
CA VAL A 67 -6.29 10.07 4.70
C VAL A 67 -5.49 10.89 3.71
N ARG A 68 -5.30 10.38 2.49
CA ARG A 68 -4.49 11.03 1.44
C ARG A 68 -5.18 11.03 0.08
N VAL A 69 -4.80 11.99 -0.76
CA VAL A 69 -5.22 12.08 -2.17
C VAL A 69 -4.00 11.81 -3.04
N HIS A 70 -4.20 11.16 -4.18
CA HIS A 70 -3.13 10.87 -5.14
C HIS A 70 -3.66 10.74 -6.56
N ASP A 71 -2.76 10.83 -7.55
CA ASP A 71 -3.10 10.62 -8.98
C ASP A 71 -2.84 9.17 -9.46
N GLY A 72 -2.21 8.34 -8.63
CA GLY A 72 -1.85 6.96 -8.95
C GLY A 72 -0.33 6.75 -9.04
N THR A 73 0.42 7.85 -9.09
CA THR A 73 1.88 7.89 -9.08
C THR A 73 2.39 8.70 -7.89
N ARG A 74 1.87 9.91 -7.69
CA ARG A 74 2.28 10.87 -6.66
C ARG A 74 1.14 11.24 -5.73
N LEU A 75 1.49 11.67 -4.53
CA LEU A 75 0.54 12.33 -3.63
C LEU A 75 0.14 13.71 -4.16
N LEU A 76 -1.07 14.14 -3.81
CA LEU A 76 -1.64 15.44 -4.14
C LEU A 76 -2.00 16.23 -2.88
#